data_AF-A0A4Q2XAH8-F1
#
_entry.id   AF-A0A4Q2XAH8-F1
#
_cell.length_a   1.000
_cell.length_b   1.000
_cell.length_c   1.000
_cell.angle_alpha   90.00
_cell.angle_beta   90.00
_cell.angle_gamma   90.00
#
_symmetry.space_group_name_H-M   'P 1'
#
loop_
_entity.id
_entity.type
_entity.pdbx_description
1 polymer ?
#
loop_
_entity_poly.entity_id
_entity_poly.type
_entity_poly.pdbx_seq_one_letter_code
_entity_poly.pdbx_strand_id
1 'polypeptide(L)'
;MTHRRLFLWLFTISTALLIMAWGVSLFRQPMALVFMPGREFSLSLCPGFLRLEVESEAWKITHGRGMIFTKSRTVSSPHLGVWVWNRESSTARKSISTHRTSPPLAITDVRSHRISFPLWAPWLIFTGGTFVVCRWLEKRSAAGREKMLAESAALDSVAGDPA
;
A
#
# COMPACT_ATOMS: atom_id res chain seq x y z
N MET A 1 25.33 7.22 11.97
CA MET A 1 24.01 6.80 12.52
C MET A 1 23.96 5.27 12.51
N THR A 2 23.61 4.60 13.60
CA THR A 2 23.53 3.12 13.61
C THR A 2 22.25 2.64 12.92
N HIS A 3 22.28 1.47 12.24
CA HIS A 3 21.12 0.89 11.55
C HIS A 3 19.89 0.77 12.49
N ARG A 4 20.12 0.48 13.77
CA ARG A 4 19.10 0.45 14.81
C ARG A 4 18.36 1.78 14.99
N ARG A 5 19.05 2.92 14.96
CA ARG A 5 18.42 4.25 15.07
C ARG A 5 17.57 4.57 13.85
N LEU A 6 18.04 4.21 12.65
CA LEU A 6 17.28 4.39 11.42
C LEU A 6 16.01 3.53 11.41
N PHE A 7 16.11 2.26 11.81
CA PHE A 7 14.95 1.38 11.94
C PHE A 7 13.92 1.94 12.93
N LEU A 8 14.34 2.37 14.12
CA LEU A 8 13.44 2.97 15.11
C LEU A 8 12.75 4.22 14.57
N TRP A 9 13.46 5.08 13.85
CA TRP A 9 12.87 6.25 13.20
C TRP A 9 11.81 5.88 12.15
N LEU A 10 12.13 4.93 11.26
CA LEU A 10 11.17 4.43 10.26
C LEU A 10 9.96 3.77 10.90
N PHE A 11 10.17 3.00 11.97
CA PHE A 11 9.10 2.38 12.74
C PHE A 11 8.19 3.42 13.39
N THR A 12 8.74 4.44 14.04
CA THR A 12 7.95 5.52 14.65
C THR A 12 7.16 6.31 13.62
N ILE A 13 7.79 6.71 12.50
CA ILE A 13 7.10 7.43 11.42
C ILE A 13 5.97 6.58 10.84
N SER A 14 6.24 5.32 10.50
CA SER A 14 5.22 4.43 9.90
C SER A 14 4.07 4.14 10.86
N THR A 15 4.35 4.00 12.16
CA THR A 15 3.33 3.83 13.20
C THR A 15 2.48 5.09 13.35
N ALA A 16 3.10 6.27 13.34
CA ALA A 16 2.36 7.55 13.38
C ALA A 16 1.46 7.71 12.14
N LEU A 17 1.95 7.36 10.95
CA LEU A 17 1.15 7.35 9.71
C LEU A 17 -0.02 6.37 9.79
N LEU A 18 0.20 5.17 10.35
CA LEU A 18 -0.87 4.19 10.55
C LEU A 18 -1.95 4.72 11.50
N ILE A 19 -1.56 5.29 12.65
CA ILE A 19 -2.49 5.88 13.63
C ILE A 19 -3.27 7.03 12.98
N MET A 20 -2.59 7.87 12.19
CA MET A 20 -3.23 8.96 11.47
C MET A 20 -4.24 8.44 10.44
N ALA A 21 -3.86 7.45 9.61
CA ALA A 21 -4.74 6.84 8.62
C ALA A 21 -5.94 6.15 9.28
N TRP A 22 -5.71 5.47 10.40
CA TRP A 22 -6.75 4.82 11.20
C TRP A 22 -7.71 5.86 11.79
N GLY A 23 -7.19 6.91 12.43
CA GLY A 23 -8.00 8.01 12.95
C GLY A 23 -8.83 8.68 11.86
N VAL A 24 -8.24 8.97 10.70
CA VAL A 24 -8.97 9.51 9.55
C VAL A 24 -10.08 8.55 9.10
N SER A 25 -9.83 7.24 9.07
CA SER A 25 -10.82 6.23 8.67
C SER A 25 -12.05 6.17 9.58
N LEU A 26 -11.94 6.59 10.84
CA LEU A 26 -13.06 6.64 11.79
C LEU A 26 -14.02 7.80 11.49
N PHE A 27 -13.50 8.94 11.01
CA PHE A 27 -14.30 10.15 10.80
C PHE A 27 -14.65 10.41 9.34
N ARG A 28 -13.87 9.87 8.40
CA ARG A 28 -13.98 10.12 6.97
C ARG A 28 -13.76 8.82 6.21
N GLN A 29 -14.45 8.68 5.09
CA GLN A 29 -14.14 7.64 4.11
C GLN A 29 -13.50 8.28 2.88
N PRO A 30 -12.19 8.59 2.93
CA PRO A 30 -11.53 9.09 1.75
C PRO A 30 -11.52 7.98 0.70
N MET A 31 -11.92 8.36 -0.51
CA MET A 31 -11.92 7.51 -1.68
C MET A 31 -11.02 8.16 -2.74
N ALA A 32 -10.10 7.37 -3.26
CA ALA A 32 -9.22 7.72 -4.36
C ALA A 32 -9.57 6.84 -5.55
N LEU A 33 -10.00 7.48 -6.62
CA LEU A 33 -10.24 6.84 -7.91
C LEU A 33 -9.01 7.04 -8.78
N VAL A 34 -8.45 5.93 -9.29
CA VAL A 34 -7.33 5.92 -10.22
C VAL A 34 -7.80 5.29 -11.52
N PHE A 35 -7.82 6.10 -12.57
CA PHE A 35 -8.21 5.65 -13.91
C PHE A 35 -6.99 5.16 -14.67
N MET A 36 -7.05 3.91 -15.14
CA MET A 36 -6.10 3.34 -16.10
C MET A 36 -6.85 2.92 -17.36
N PRO A 37 -6.18 2.90 -18.54
CA PRO A 37 -6.82 2.42 -19.76
C PRO A 37 -7.39 1.00 -19.57
N GLY A 38 -8.71 0.87 -19.68
CA GLY A 38 -9.45 -0.39 -19.53
C GLY A 38 -9.72 -0.86 -18.09
N ARG A 39 -9.28 -0.12 -17.06
CA ARG A 39 -9.49 -0.47 -15.65
C ARG A 39 -9.70 0.76 -14.76
N GLU A 40 -10.70 0.69 -13.89
CA GLU A 40 -10.88 1.66 -12.81
C GLU A 40 -10.46 1.02 -11.49
N PHE A 41 -9.60 1.73 -10.75
CA PHE A 41 -9.17 1.34 -9.42
C PHE A 41 -9.76 2.30 -8.40
N SER A 42 -10.63 1.78 -7.54
CA SER A 42 -11.20 2.48 -6.40
C SER A 42 -10.50 2.03 -5.13
N LEU A 43 -9.78 2.96 -4.51
CA LEU A 43 -9.18 2.80 -3.18
C LEU A 43 -10.02 3.56 -2.18
N SER A 44 -10.65 2.86 -1.23
CA SER A 44 -11.43 3.48 -0.17
C SER A 44 -10.94 3.04 1.20
N LEU A 45 -10.82 4.01 2.12
CA LEU A 45 -10.56 3.75 3.52
C LEU A 45 -11.89 3.60 4.26
N CYS A 46 -12.14 2.42 4.78
CA CYS A 46 -13.23 2.12 5.70
C CYS A 46 -12.68 2.02 7.14
N PRO A 47 -13.51 2.16 8.19
CA PRO A 47 -13.07 1.99 9.57
C PRO A 47 -12.35 0.66 9.80
N GLY A 48 -11.01 0.71 9.95
CA GLY A 48 -10.16 -0.49 10.15
C GLY A 48 -9.78 -1.28 8.89
N PHE A 49 -10.27 -0.91 7.70
CA PHE A 49 -10.03 -1.65 6.46
C PHE A 49 -9.62 -0.73 5.31
N LEU A 50 -8.69 -1.19 4.49
CA LEU A 50 -8.46 -0.64 3.16
C LEU A 50 -9.20 -1.52 2.15
N ARG A 51 -10.06 -0.91 1.35
CA ARG A 51 -10.82 -1.57 0.30
C ARG A 51 -10.26 -1.15 -1.04
N LEU A 52 -9.85 -2.15 -1.80
CA LEU A 52 -9.48 -2.02 -3.20
C LEU A 52 -10.59 -2.64 -4.03
N GLU A 53 -11.19 -1.85 -4.90
CA GLU A 53 -12.18 -2.28 -5.87
C GLU A 53 -11.62 -2.05 -7.26
N VAL A 54 -11.59 -3.10 -8.06
CA VAL A 54 -11.09 -3.08 -9.43
C VAL A 54 -12.26 -3.38 -10.35
N GLU A 55 -12.67 -2.39 -11.12
CA GLU A 55 -13.69 -2.54 -12.15
C GLU A 55 -12.98 -2.76 -13.48
N SER A 56 -13.03 -3.99 -13.98
CA SER A 56 -12.60 -4.32 -15.34
C SER A 56 -13.72 -4.00 -16.32
N GLU A 57 -13.35 -3.42 -17.46
CA GLU A 57 -14.28 -2.98 -18.51
C GLU A 57 -14.98 -1.63 -18.21
N ALA A 58 -14.21 -0.61 -17.82
CA ALA A 58 -14.64 0.80 -17.88
C ALA A 58 -14.47 1.36 -19.31
N TRP A 59 -15.13 0.77 -20.31
CA TRP A 59 -14.86 0.96 -21.75
C TRP A 59 -15.21 2.33 -22.35
N LYS A 60 -15.42 3.39 -21.55
CA LYS A 60 -15.64 4.75 -22.07
C LYS A 60 -14.96 5.88 -21.29
N ILE A 61 -13.85 5.61 -20.63
CA ILE A 61 -13.00 6.71 -20.13
C ILE A 61 -11.90 6.96 -21.18
N THR A 62 -12.26 7.71 -22.23
CA THR A 62 -11.31 8.42 -23.12
C THR A 62 -10.61 9.57 -22.39
N HIS A 63 -10.87 9.75 -21.09
CA HIS A 63 -10.38 10.87 -20.32
C HIS A 63 -9.01 10.50 -19.74
N GLY A 64 -8.06 11.43 -19.85
CA GLY A 64 -6.68 11.24 -19.45
C GLY A 64 -6.54 10.72 -18.02
N ARG A 65 -5.35 10.16 -17.71
CA ARG A 65 -4.95 9.77 -16.36
C ARG A 65 -5.42 10.83 -15.35
N GLY A 66 -6.37 10.44 -14.50
CA GLY A 66 -6.98 11.32 -13.52
C GLY A 66 -6.99 10.65 -12.15
N MET A 67 -6.86 11.47 -11.12
CA MET A 67 -7.05 11.05 -9.74
C MET A 67 -8.14 11.93 -9.15
N ILE A 68 -9.29 11.33 -8.82
CA ILE A 68 -10.40 12.03 -8.19
C ILE A 68 -10.43 11.64 -6.72
N PHE A 69 -10.41 12.64 -5.85
CA PHE A 69 -10.59 12.48 -4.42
C PHE A 69 -12.01 12.88 -4.04
N THR A 70 -12.82 11.89 -3.70
CA THR A 70 -14.17 12.14 -3.18
C THR A 70 -14.17 11.98 -1.66
N LYS A 71 -14.87 12.89 -0.98
CA LYS A 71 -15.09 12.85 0.45
C LYS A 71 -16.56 12.56 0.69
N SER A 72 -16.90 11.35 1.08
CA SER A 72 -18.22 11.03 1.60
C SER A 72 -18.17 11.03 3.14
N ARG A 73 -19.18 11.62 3.77
CA ARG A 73 -19.48 11.34 5.18
C ARG A 73 -20.25 10.04 5.20
N THR A 74 -19.89 9.12 6.09
CA THR A 74 -20.64 7.88 6.23
C THR A 74 -21.55 7.88 7.44
N VAL A 75 -22.78 7.46 7.17
CA VAL A 75 -23.68 6.81 8.11
C VAL A 75 -23.52 5.31 7.87
N SER A 76 -22.33 4.74 8.12
CA SER A 76 -22.13 3.30 7.93
C SER A 76 -22.56 2.56 9.19
N SER A 77 -23.45 1.59 9.04
CA SER A 77 -23.77 0.61 10.09
C SER A 77 -22.46 -0.04 10.58
N PRO A 78 -22.20 -0.04 11.90
CA PRO A 78 -20.96 -0.55 12.46
C PRO A 78 -20.95 -2.08 12.35
N HIS A 79 -20.41 -2.60 11.24
CA HIS A 79 -19.88 -3.96 11.22
C HIS A 79 -18.54 -3.99 11.97
N LEU A 80 -18.58 -3.63 13.25
CA LEU A 80 -17.47 -3.81 14.18
C LEU A 80 -17.29 -5.32 14.38
N GLY A 81 -16.18 -5.88 13.90
CA GLY A 81 -15.65 -7.13 14.44
C GLY A 81 -15.67 -8.37 13.54
N VAL A 82 -16.26 -8.35 12.34
CA VAL A 82 -16.15 -9.50 11.43
C VAL A 82 -15.04 -9.26 10.42
N TRP A 83 -13.84 -9.74 10.74
CA TRP A 83 -12.66 -9.74 9.87
C TRP A 83 -12.81 -10.80 8.76
N VAL A 84 -13.81 -10.65 7.89
CA VAL A 84 -13.94 -11.56 6.75
C VAL A 84 -13.04 -11.04 5.63
N TRP A 85 -11.99 -11.80 5.33
CA TRP A 85 -11.35 -11.71 4.02
C TRP A 85 -12.38 -12.16 2.98
N ASN A 86 -13.14 -11.21 2.44
CA ASN A 86 -14.15 -11.51 1.44
C ASN A 86 -13.64 -11.05 0.07
N ARG A 87 -13.48 -12.00 -0.83
CA ARG A 87 -13.28 -11.72 -2.25
C ARG A 87 -14.65 -11.77 -2.89
N GLU A 88 -15.25 -10.60 -3.07
CA GLU A 88 -16.52 -10.48 -3.77
C GLU A 88 -16.22 -10.18 -5.23
N SER A 89 -16.63 -11.09 -6.11
CA SER A 89 -16.70 -10.83 -7.55
C SER A 89 -18.16 -10.69 -7.91
N SER A 90 -18.59 -9.50 -8.31
CA SER A 90 -19.91 -9.32 -8.90
C SER A 90 -19.79 -9.07 -10.39
N THR A 91 -20.56 -9.82 -11.15
CA THR A 91 -20.83 -9.55 -12.56
C THR A 91 -22.14 -8.77 -12.61
N ALA A 92 -22.03 -7.45 -12.75
CA ALA A 92 -23.19 -6.60 -12.88
C ALA A 92 -23.45 -6.35 -14.37
N ARG A 93 -24.63 -6.75 -14.84
CA ARG A 93 -25.10 -6.41 -16.18
C ARG A 93 -25.62 -4.98 -16.16
N LYS A 94 -24.79 -4.02 -16.55
CA LYS A 94 -25.15 -2.59 -16.52
C LYS A 94 -25.71 -2.17 -17.88
N SER A 95 -27.02 -1.96 -17.96
CA SER A 95 -27.64 -1.36 -19.15
C SER A 95 -27.43 0.15 -19.11
N ILE A 96 -26.43 0.65 -19.84
CA ILE A 96 -26.21 2.10 -19.96
C ILE A 96 -27.20 2.63 -21.01
N SER A 97 -28.30 3.21 -20.54
CA SER A 97 -29.22 3.98 -21.38
C SER A 97 -28.58 5.35 -21.69
N THR A 98 -27.75 5.43 -22.72
CA THR A 98 -27.37 6.72 -23.30
C THR A 98 -28.59 7.31 -24.02
N HIS A 99 -28.96 8.52 -23.62
CA HIS A 99 -30.15 9.24 -24.09
C HIS A 99 -30.41 9.13 -25.62
N ARG A 100 -31.59 8.57 -25.92
CA ARG A 100 -32.57 8.84 -26.99
C ARG A 100 -32.28 8.68 -28.50
N THR A 101 -31.07 8.46 -29.01
CA THR A 101 -30.92 8.24 -30.49
C THR A 101 -29.78 7.31 -30.91
N SER A 102 -29.18 6.55 -29.99
CA SER A 102 -28.00 5.70 -30.28
C SER A 102 -28.37 4.24 -30.59
N PRO A 103 -27.59 3.55 -31.46
CA PRO A 103 -27.80 2.15 -31.89
C PRO A 103 -27.68 1.15 -30.72
N PRO A 104 -28.04 -0.15 -30.90
CA PRO A 104 -28.49 -1.00 -29.79
C PRO A 104 -27.48 -1.13 -28.66
N LEU A 105 -28.03 -1.18 -27.44
CA LEU A 105 -27.33 -1.35 -26.17
C LEU A 105 -26.20 -2.37 -26.31
N ALA A 106 -24.95 -1.91 -26.26
CA ALA A 106 -23.84 -2.77 -25.93
C ALA A 106 -24.06 -3.23 -24.48
N ILE A 107 -24.57 -4.44 -24.32
CA ILE A 107 -24.59 -5.13 -23.03
C ILE A 107 -23.15 -5.49 -22.75
N THR A 108 -22.58 -4.87 -21.71
CA THR A 108 -21.24 -5.21 -21.25
C THR A 108 -21.32 -5.82 -19.88
N ASP A 109 -20.58 -6.91 -19.71
CA ASP A 109 -20.44 -7.55 -18.41
C ASP A 109 -19.35 -6.82 -17.63
N VAL A 110 -19.78 -5.92 -16.76
CA VAL A 110 -18.86 -5.27 -15.83
C VAL A 110 -18.51 -6.28 -14.75
N ARG A 111 -17.22 -6.65 -14.69
CA ARG A 111 -16.66 -7.45 -13.60
C ARG A 111 -16.00 -6.52 -12.60
N SER A 112 -16.57 -6.45 -11.39
CA SER A 112 -15.91 -5.80 -10.27
C SER A 112 -15.28 -6.86 -9.36
N HIS A 113 -14.05 -6.58 -8.96
CA HIS A 113 -13.32 -7.38 -7.99
C HIS A 113 -13.05 -6.52 -6.76
N ARG A 114 -13.65 -6.92 -5.64
CA ARG A 114 -13.46 -6.24 -4.36
C ARG A 114 -12.55 -7.06 -3.45
N ILE A 115 -11.49 -6.42 -2.99
CA ILE A 115 -10.53 -6.97 -2.04
C ILE A 115 -10.51 -6.02 -0.85
N SER A 116 -10.80 -6.54 0.34
CA SER A 116 -10.73 -5.77 1.60
C SER A 116 -9.65 -6.37 2.46
N PHE A 117 -8.71 -5.55 2.91
CA PHE A 117 -7.64 -5.97 3.81
C PHE A 117 -7.61 -5.07 5.05
N PRO A 118 -7.25 -5.64 6.20
CA PRO A 118 -7.14 -4.85 7.41
C PRO A 118 -6.03 -3.81 7.25
N LEU A 119 -6.24 -2.60 7.78
CA LEU A 119 -5.30 -1.48 7.61
C LEU A 119 -3.91 -1.80 8.19
N TRP A 120 -3.84 -2.66 9.21
CA TRP A 120 -2.59 -3.10 9.82
C TRP A 120 -1.77 -4.04 8.93
N ALA A 121 -2.38 -4.76 7.96
CA ALA A 121 -1.65 -5.74 7.15
C ALA A 121 -0.59 -5.09 6.23
N PRO A 122 -0.91 -4.05 5.43
CA PRO A 122 0.10 -3.32 4.67
C PRO A 122 1.22 -2.75 5.56
N TRP A 123 0.88 -2.27 6.76
CA TRP A 123 1.85 -1.76 7.73
C TRP A 123 2.77 -2.87 8.26
N LEU A 124 2.26 -4.06 8.57
CA LEU A 124 3.07 -5.22 8.96
C LEU A 124 4.02 -5.65 7.83
N ILE A 125 3.55 -5.68 6.58
CA ILE A 125 4.39 -6.01 5.42
C ILE A 125 5.54 -4.99 5.30
N PHE A 126 5.23 -3.70 5.44
CA PHE A 126 6.23 -2.64 5.37
C PHE A 126 7.25 -2.71 6.52
N THR A 127 6.79 -2.83 7.77
CA THR A 127 7.66 -2.91 8.96
C THR A 127 8.49 -4.20 8.99
N GLY A 128 7.89 -5.33 8.62
CA GLY A 128 8.61 -6.60 8.46
C GLY A 128 9.67 -6.53 7.36
N GLY A 129 9.33 -5.97 6.20
CA GLY A 129 10.26 -5.78 5.09
C GLY A 129 11.44 -4.88 5.46
N THR A 130 11.18 -3.72 6.08
CA THR A 130 12.24 -2.82 6.54
C THR A 130 13.13 -3.45 7.60
N PHE A 131 12.58 -4.28 8.50
CA PHE A 131 13.36 -5.04 9.47
C PHE A 131 14.32 -6.03 8.79
N VAL A 132 13.83 -6.82 7.83
CA VAL A 132 14.64 -7.78 7.06
C VAL A 132 15.77 -7.06 6.32
N VAL A 133 15.47 -5.94 5.65
CA VAL A 133 16.47 -5.14 4.94
C VAL A 133 17.52 -4.55 5.89
N CYS A 134 17.10 -3.99 7.03
CA CYS A 134 18.04 -3.46 8.02
C CYS A 134 18.97 -4.54 8.56
N ARG A 135 18.43 -5.72 8.87
CA ARG A 135 19.22 -6.87 9.35
C ARG A 135 20.22 -7.36 8.29
N TRP A 136 19.80 -7.37 7.03
CA TRP A 136 20.68 -7.75 5.92
C TRP A 136 21.84 -6.76 5.73
N LEU A 137 21.55 -5.46 5.81
CA LEU A 137 22.58 -4.40 5.74
C LEU A 137 23.54 -4.47 6.93
N GLU A 138 23.03 -4.73 8.13
CA GLU A 138 23.85 -4.91 9.33
C GLU A 138 24.84 -6.07 9.16
N LYS A 139 24.35 -7.23 8.68
CA LYS A 139 25.19 -8.40 8.37
C LYS A 139 26.28 -8.07 7.34
N ARG A 140 25.94 -7.31 6.29
CA ARG A 140 26.92 -6.89 5.27
C ARG A 140 27.96 -5.91 5.82
N SER A 141 27.53 -4.99 6.69
CA SER A 141 28.44 -4.01 7.29
C SER A 141 29.42 -4.65 8.28
N ALA A 142 29.02 -5.72 8.97
CA ALA A 142 29.88 -6.45 9.90
C ALA A 142 31.09 -7.06 9.18
N ALA A 143 30.86 -7.75 8.05
CA ALA A 143 31.94 -8.33 7.25
C ALA A 143 32.93 -7.26 6.73
N GLY A 144 32.44 -6.08 6.37
CA GLY A 144 33.31 -4.97 5.96
C GLY A 144 34.16 -4.42 7.11
N ARG A 145 33.60 -4.34 8.33
CA ARG A 145 34.35 -3.90 9.51
C ARG A 145 35.40 -4.90 9.95
N GLU A 146 35.09 -6.20 9.91
CA GLU A 146 36.06 -7.25 10.21
C GLU A 146 37.27 -7.18 9.26
N LYS A 147 37.03 -6.93 7.97
CA LYS A 147 38.11 -6.72 6.99
C LYS A 147 38.94 -5.46 7.30
N MET A 148 38.29 -4.33 7.60
CA MET A 148 39.01 -3.10 7.96
C MET A 148 39.86 -3.26 9.23
N LEU A 149 39.35 -3.98 10.24
CA LEU A 149 40.09 -4.25 11.46
C LEU A 149 41.29 -5.19 11.22
N ALA A 150 41.14 -6.17 10.32
CA ALA A 150 42.24 -7.04 9.92
C ALA A 150 43.33 -6.28 9.16
N GLU A 151 42.95 -5.37 8.25
CA GLU A 151 43.89 -4.53 7.50
C GLU A 151 44.62 -3.53 8.42
N SER A 152 43.93 -2.90 9.36
CA SER A 152 44.58 -2.01 10.34
C SER A 152 45.56 -2.75 11.25
N ALA A 153 45.19 -3.95 11.72
CA ALA A 153 46.07 -4.77 12.56
C ALA A 153 47.32 -5.24 11.79
N ALA A 154 47.18 -5.55 10.50
CA ALA A 154 48.32 -5.89 9.65
C ALA A 154 49.27 -4.70 9.47
N LEU A 155 48.74 -3.48 9.26
CA LEU A 155 49.57 -2.27 9.14
C LEU A 155 50.33 -1.93 10.43
N ASP A 156 49.68 -2.06 11.59
CA ASP A 156 50.32 -1.81 12.88
C ASP A 156 51.45 -2.80 13.16
N SER A 157 51.30 -4.07 12.74
CA SER A 157 52.35 -5.08 12.89
C SER A 157 53.62 -4.79 12.06
N VAL A 158 53.47 -4.11 10.92
CA VAL A 158 54.59 -3.72 10.04
C VAL A 158 55.32 -2.48 10.58
N ALA A 159 54.60 -1.56 11.24
CA ALA A 159 55.19 -0.33 11.76
C ALA A 159 55.96 -0.52 13.09
N GLY A 160 55.70 -1.61 13.82
CA GLY A 160 56.25 -1.88 15.14
C GLY A 160 57.55 -2.67 15.19
N ASP A 161 58.19 -2.98 14.05
CA ASP A 161 59.44 -3.74 13.98
C ASP A 161 60.63 -2.77 13.69
N PRO A 162 61.22 -2.12 14.72
CA PRO A 162 62.43 -1.35 14.54
C PRO A 162 63.60 -2.33 14.33
N ALA A 163 64.09 -2.38 13.09
CA ALA A 163 65.38 -2.99 12.75
C ALA A 163 66.55 -2.26 13.42
#